data_AF-A0A0C2HD35-F1
#
_entry.id   AF-A0A0C2HD35-F1
#
_cell.length_a   1.000
_cell.length_b   1.000
_cell.length_c   1.000
_cell.angle_alpha   90.00
_cell.angle_beta   90.00
_cell.angle_gamma   90.00
#
_symmetry.space_group_name_H-M   'P 1'
#
loop_
_entity.id
_entity.type
_entity.pdbx_description
1 polymer ?
#
loop_
_entity_poly.entity_id
_entity_poly.type
_entity_poly.pdbx_seq_one_letter_code
_entity_poly.pdbx_strand_id
1 'polypeptide(L)'
;MVWPGITYTGKTPLIFVAEGVKVHGPQYRAILENKVLPWGRRRGDALESIACAKPHSTVEALKRGLTKTWNDLSMDIIARAVDVFPGRLKMCIKASGGHFKQN
;
A
#
# COMPACT_ATOMS: atom_id res chain seq x y z
N MET A 1 3.63 11.11 -6.87
CA MET A 1 2.52 10.43 -6.16
C MET A 1 3.05 9.13 -5.52
N VAL A 2 2.42 8.57 -4.49
CA VAL A 2 2.83 7.30 -3.87
C VAL A 2 1.71 6.29 -3.96
N TRP A 3 2.03 5.04 -4.30
CA TRP A 3 1.11 3.92 -4.34
C TRP A 3 1.56 2.85 -3.34
N PRO A 4 0.89 2.72 -2.19
CA PRO A 4 1.06 1.62 -1.25
C PRO A 4 0.01 0.51 -1.48
N GLY A 5 0.40 -0.76 -1.30
CA GLY A 5 -0.51 -1.88 -1.20
C GLY A 5 -0.37 -2.58 0.16
N ILE A 6 -1.50 -2.99 0.76
CA ILE A 6 -1.54 -3.80 1.99
C ILE A 6 -2.48 -4.98 1.84
N THR A 7 -2.18 -6.05 2.56
CA THR A 7 -3.04 -7.22 2.80
C THR A 7 -2.99 -7.53 4.29
N TYR A 8 -3.91 -8.36 4.78
CA TYR A 8 -3.92 -8.80 6.18
C TYR A 8 -2.55 -9.30 6.67
N THR A 9 -1.84 -10.03 5.82
CA THR A 9 -0.57 -10.66 6.16
C THR A 9 0.67 -9.83 5.80
N GLY A 10 0.58 -8.76 4.99
CA GLY A 10 1.78 -7.98 4.63
C GLY A 10 1.53 -6.69 3.85
N LYS A 11 2.62 -6.06 3.42
CA LYS A 11 2.62 -4.79 2.69
C LYS A 11 3.55 -4.87 1.48
N THR A 12 3.22 -4.16 0.41
CA THR A 12 4.12 -4.01 -0.74
C THR A 12 5.29 -3.09 -0.38
N PRO A 13 6.41 -3.13 -1.12
CA PRO A 13 7.29 -1.97 -1.22
C PRO A 13 6.49 -0.72 -1.63
N LEU A 14 6.91 0.47 -1.20
CA LEU A 14 6.29 1.71 -1.68
C LEU A 14 6.64 1.94 -3.15
N ILE A 15 5.61 2.16 -3.97
CA ILE A 15 5.79 2.47 -5.39
C ILE A 15 5.67 3.99 -5.56
N PHE A 16 6.77 4.64 -5.91
CA PHE A 16 6.81 6.07 -6.17
C PHE A 16 6.51 6.33 -7.65
N VAL A 17 5.40 7.01 -7.91
CA VAL A 17 5.02 7.51 -9.24
C VAL A 17 5.67 8.88 -9.45
N ALA A 18 6.24 9.08 -10.63
CA ALA A 18 6.94 10.31 -11.02
C ALA A 18 6.08 11.57 -10.82
N GLU A 19 6.76 12.71 -10.68
CA GLU A 19 6.12 14.01 -10.51
C GLU A 19 5.33 14.43 -11.75
N GLY A 20 4.24 15.17 -11.57
CA GLY A 20 3.29 15.54 -12.64
C GLY A 20 2.46 14.38 -13.21
N VAL A 21 2.89 13.12 -13.07
CA VAL A 21 2.21 11.96 -13.66
C VAL A 21 0.97 11.56 -12.86
N LYS A 22 -0.20 11.66 -13.52
CA LYS A 22 -1.45 11.06 -13.05
C LYS A 22 -1.49 9.57 -13.41
N VAL A 23 -2.02 8.75 -12.52
CA VAL A 23 -2.19 7.31 -12.75
C VAL A 23 -3.51 7.08 -13.48
N HIS A 24 -3.43 6.72 -14.77
CA HIS A 24 -4.58 6.31 -15.58
C HIS A 24 -4.58 4.79 -15.80
N GLY A 25 -5.62 4.23 -16.45
CA GLY A 25 -5.83 2.79 -16.60
C GLY A 25 -4.61 1.98 -17.07
N PRO A 26 -3.92 2.36 -18.16
CA PRO A 26 -2.72 1.65 -18.63
C PRO A 26 -1.55 1.71 -17.64
N GLN A 27 -1.30 2.87 -17.03
CA GLN A 27 -0.25 3.05 -16.02
C GLN A 27 -0.56 2.27 -14.75
N TYR A 28 -1.83 2.23 -14.33
CA TYR A 28 -2.28 1.43 -13.20
C TYR A 28 -2.09 -0.07 -13.46
N ARG A 29 -2.50 -0.55 -14.65
CA ARG A 29 -2.25 -1.93 -15.08
C ARG A 29 -0.76 -2.26 -15.08
N ALA A 30 0.09 -1.38 -15.62
CA ALA A 30 1.54 -1.58 -15.62
C ALA A 30 2.14 -1.61 -14.20
N ILE A 31 1.62 -0.84 -13.24
CA ILE A 31 2.00 -0.94 -11.82
C ILE A 31 1.60 -2.30 -11.25
N LEU A 32 0.36 -2.75 -11.49
CA LEU A 32 -0.11 -4.05 -11.04
C LEU A 32 0.75 -5.19 -11.63
N GLU A 33 0.90 -5.24 -12.95
CA GLU A 33 1.57 -6.33 -13.66
C GLU A 33 3.08 -6.41 -13.36
N ASN A 34 3.78 -5.27 -13.31
CA ASN A 34 5.23 -5.25 -13.18
C ASN A 34 5.73 -5.16 -11.73
N LYS A 35 4.89 -4.75 -10.78
CA LYS A 35 5.30 -4.55 -9.37
C LYS A 35 4.48 -5.38 -8.39
N VAL A 36 3.15 -5.37 -8.51
CA VAL A 36 2.26 -6.03 -7.53
C VAL A 36 2.14 -7.53 -7.78
N LEU A 37 1.91 -7.96 -9.03
CA LEU A 37 1.80 -9.38 -9.35
C LEU A 37 3.10 -10.17 -9.06
N PRO A 38 4.32 -9.68 -9.34
CA PRO A 38 5.54 -10.39 -8.98
C PRO A 38 5.76 -10.44 -7.46
N TRP A 39 5.36 -9.40 -6.73
CA TRP A 39 5.36 -9.40 -5.26
C TRP A 39 4.36 -10.42 -4.69
N GLY A 40 3.14 -10.47 -5.22
CA GLY A 40 2.11 -11.41 -4.80
C GLY A 40 2.46 -12.86 -5.12
N ARG A 41 3.04 -13.12 -6.31
CA ARG A 41 3.46 -14.46 -6.73
C ARG A 41 4.66 -14.99 -5.95
N ARG A 42 5.69 -14.16 -5.70
CA ARG A 42 6.84 -14.55 -4.84
C ARG A 42 6.43 -14.91 -3.41
N ARG A 43 5.22 -14.54 -2.98
CA ARG A 43 4.75 -14.83 -1.63
C ARG A 43 4.40 -16.31 -1.37
N GLY A 44 4.47 -17.16 -2.39
CA GLY A 44 4.45 -18.62 -2.23
C GLY A 44 5.78 -19.18 -1.71
N ASP A 45 6.92 -18.62 -2.12
CA ASP A 45 8.26 -19.15 -1.83
C ASP A 45 9.27 -18.03 -1.53
N ALA A 46 9.87 -18.10 -0.33
CA ALA A 46 10.98 -17.29 0.17
C ALA A 46 10.75 -15.77 0.40
N LEU A 47 11.02 -15.34 1.64
CA LEU A 47 11.55 -14.00 1.92
C LEU A 47 12.94 -13.90 1.29
N GLU A 48 13.15 -12.97 0.34
CA GLU A 48 14.18 -11.91 0.46
C GLU A 48 14.16 -10.90 -0.70
N SER A 49 14.87 -9.80 -0.51
CA SER A 49 15.29 -8.80 -1.51
C SER A 49 14.19 -8.05 -2.29
N ILE A 50 13.64 -7.01 -1.67
CA ILE A 50 13.27 -5.76 -2.38
C ILE A 50 13.64 -4.53 -1.54
N ALA A 51 14.94 -4.33 -1.27
CA ALA A 51 15.43 -3.12 -0.60
C ALA A 51 16.86 -2.75 -1.07
N CYS A 52 17.10 -1.44 -1.25
CA CYS A 52 18.34 -0.73 -1.61
C CYS A 52 18.56 -0.35 -3.11
N ALA A 53 19.20 0.78 -3.47
CA ALA A 53 19.46 2.03 -2.71
C ALA A 53 19.96 3.22 -3.60
N LYS A 54 19.69 4.46 -3.15
CA LYS A 54 20.38 5.76 -3.43
C LYS A 54 20.17 6.43 -4.82
N PRO A 55 20.38 7.77 -4.96
CA PRO A 55 21.10 8.69 -4.06
C PRO A 55 20.26 9.87 -3.50
N HIS A 56 20.88 11.04 -3.42
CA HIS A 56 20.51 12.20 -2.60
C HIS A 56 20.15 13.38 -3.53
N SER A 57 19.43 14.41 -3.08
CA SER A 57 19.12 14.77 -1.69
C SER A 57 17.65 15.12 -1.41
N THR A 58 16.98 15.80 -2.34
CA THR A 58 15.77 16.63 -2.23
C THR A 58 14.48 15.84 -1.95
N VAL A 59 13.61 15.59 -2.94
CA VAL A 59 12.36 14.80 -2.78
C VAL A 59 12.65 13.40 -2.23
N GLU A 60 13.88 12.94 -2.43
CA GLU A 60 14.53 11.75 -1.93
C GLU A 60 14.50 11.67 -0.39
N ALA A 61 14.60 12.79 0.33
CA ALA A 61 14.46 12.82 1.78
C ALA A 61 13.04 12.43 2.22
N LEU A 62 12.01 12.96 1.56
CA LEU A 62 10.61 12.59 1.78
C LEU A 62 10.36 11.11 1.41
N LYS A 63 10.90 10.65 0.27
CA LYS A 63 10.83 9.23 -0.14
C LYS A 63 11.48 8.32 0.90
N ARG A 64 12.65 8.68 1.45
CA ARG A 64 13.35 7.92 2.51
C ARG A 64 12.56 7.89 3.81
N GLY A 65 12.06 9.05 4.27
CA GLY A 65 11.25 9.14 5.49
C GLY A 65 9.99 8.28 5.39
N LEU A 66 9.24 8.42 4.29
CA LEU A 66 8.03 7.62 4.06
C LEU A 66 8.33 6.12 3.93
N THR A 67 9.42 5.75 3.25
CA THR A 67 9.84 4.33 3.14
C THR A 67 10.25 3.75 4.50
N LYS A 68 10.94 4.53 5.35
CA LYS A 68 11.28 4.08 6.71
C LYS A 68 10.00 3.86 7.52
N THR A 69 9.14 4.88 7.65
CA THR A 69 7.87 4.76 8.40
C THR A 69 6.99 3.64 7.86
N TRP A 70 6.98 3.41 6.54
CA TRP A 70 6.25 2.30 5.94
C TRP A 70 6.83 0.93 6.30
N ASN A 71 8.15 0.78 6.34
CA ASN A 71 8.80 -0.46 6.76
C ASN A 71 8.61 -0.72 8.25
N ASP A 72 8.67 0.33 9.07
CA ASP A 72 8.50 0.27 10.54
C ASP A 72 7.01 0.08 10.95
N LEU A 73 6.04 0.34 10.05
CA LEU A 73 4.60 0.15 10.31
C LEU A 73 4.28 -1.31 10.68
N SER A 74 3.88 -1.55 11.93
CA SER A 74 3.56 -2.89 12.43
C SER A 74 2.41 -3.55 11.66
N MET A 75 2.54 -4.85 11.40
CA MET A 75 1.48 -5.65 10.80
C MET A 75 0.23 -5.74 11.69
N ASP A 76 0.36 -5.59 13.00
CA ASP A 76 -0.78 -5.51 13.93
C ASP A 76 -1.68 -4.29 13.65
N ILE A 77 -1.09 -3.14 13.27
CA ILE A 77 -1.87 -1.94 12.90
C ILE A 77 -2.64 -2.20 11.60
N ILE A 78 -2.04 -2.91 10.64
CA ILE A 78 -2.68 -3.31 9.38
C ILE A 78 -3.78 -4.34 9.63
N ALA A 79 -3.53 -5.36 10.45
CA ALA A 79 -4.50 -6.39 10.82
C ALA A 79 -5.73 -5.76 11.47
N ARG A 80 -5.56 -4.93 12.51
CA ARG A 80 -6.69 -4.20 13.14
C ARG A 80 -7.49 -3.36 12.16
N ALA A 81 -6.83 -2.69 11.21
CA ALA A 81 -7.53 -1.90 10.20
C ALA A 81 -8.38 -2.77 9.24
N VAL A 82 -7.94 -4.00 8.96
CA VAL A 82 -8.67 -5.00 8.15
C VAL A 82 -9.78 -5.66 8.96
N ASP A 83 -9.53 -6.06 10.21
CA ASP A 83 -10.49 -6.72 11.11
C ASP A 83 -11.71 -5.84 11.45
N VAL A 84 -11.52 -4.51 11.35
CA VAL A 84 -12.58 -3.50 11.51
C VAL A 84 -13.47 -3.36 10.26
N PHE A 85 -13.05 -3.88 9.09
CA PHE A 85 -13.78 -3.73 7.83
C PHE A 85 -15.17 -4.41 7.81
N PRO A 86 -15.38 -5.63 8.35
CA PRO A 86 -16.71 -6.21 8.49
C PRO A 86 -17.67 -5.35 9.32
N GLY A 87 -17.16 -4.63 10.33
CA GLY A 87 -17.93 -3.65 11.11
C GLY A 87 -18.41 -2.47 10.25
N ARG A 88 -17.52 -1.92 9.40
CA ARG A 88 -17.86 -0.86 8.44
C ARG A 88 -18.92 -1.31 7.44
N LEU A 89 -18.84 -2.54 6.93
CA LEU A 89 -19.86 -3.09 6.03
C LEU A 89 -21.24 -3.18 6.71
N LYS A 90 -21.31 -3.63 7.96
CA LYS A 90 -22.56 -3.66 8.73
C LYS A 90 -23.17 -2.27 8.93
N MET A 91 -22.33 -1.26 9.19
CA MET A 91 -22.79 0.14 9.28
C MET A 91 -23.29 0.67 7.93
N CYS A 92 -22.60 0.36 6.84
CA CYS A 92 -23.01 0.70 5.47
C CYS A 92 -24.39 0.11 5.11
N ILE A 93 -24.62 -1.16 5.44
CA ILE A 93 -25.91 -1.84 5.25
C ILE A 93 -27.00 -1.15 6.09
N LYS A 94 -26.72 -0.84 7.36
CA LYS A 94 -27.67 -0.10 8.23
C LYS A 94 -27.99 1.31 7.71
N ALA A 95 -27.05 1.94 7.02
CA ALA A 95 -27.22 3.25 6.39
C ALA A 95 -27.80 3.17 4.95
N SER A 96 -28.18 1.97 4.47
CA SER A 96 -28.64 1.74 3.09
C SER A 96 -27.68 2.29 2.02
N GLY A 97 -26.36 2.20 2.26
CA GLY A 97 -25.32 2.77 1.40
C GLY A 97 -24.99 4.24 1.66
N GLY A 98 -25.70 4.92 2.57
CA GLY A 98 -25.41 6.29 2.99
C GLY A 98 -24.15 6.41 3.85
N HIS A 99 -23.70 7.65 4.08
CA HIS A 99 -22.54 7.93 4.94
C HIS A 99 -22.81 7.57 6.40
N PHE A 100 -21.82 6.95 7.05
CA PHE A 100 -21.83 6.63 8.48
C PHE A 100 -20.52 7.07 9.12
N LYS A 101 -20.58 7.44 10.41
CA LYS A 101 -19.38 7.67 11.22
C LYS A 101 -18.92 6.37 11.86
N GLN A 102 -17.62 6.23 12.00
CA GLN A 102 -17.02 5.19 12.80
C GLN A 102 -16.59 5.81 14.13
N ASN A 103 -17.19 5.32 15.22
CA ASN A 103 -16.76 5.58 16.59
C ASN A 103 -15.67 4.58 16.98
#